data_AF-A0A972INB7-F1
#
_entry.id   AF-A0A972INB7-F1
#
_cell.length_a   1.000
_cell.length_b   1.000
_cell.length_c   1.000
_cell.angle_alpha   90.00
_cell.angle_beta   90.00
_cell.angle_gamma   90.00
#
_symmetry.space_group_name_H-M   'P 1'
#
loop_
_entity.id
_entity.type
_entity.pdbx_description
1 polymer ?
#
loop_
_entity_poly.entity_id
_entity_poly.type
_entity_poly.pdbx_seq_one_letter_code
_entity_poly.pdbx_strand_id
1 'polypeptide(L)'
;MNIQLINALEQLQEDRGISKEEVIDALEKSLKVAYKKSFGEEENVEVKIDQRNGEITVFRIFEVVKELSEVTDINKIHVDEARKIEHLIVPGDMLRQKVNVKKFNRIAAQTAKQVLIQKIRELEKESLFTQYKDMNGKIVTAEIMRETRDGYEIRVGKLDTTISFDHLLPNDRFKNGDLVKVLVESIDRRNRGAAIKVDRVSAQFVQQLLSLEVPELENGIMQIKAIAREAGIRTKIALVSEHPQVDPIGASIGESGGRIAPVVRELKGEKIDVFYWSDDVKELIKNALAPAEVLEVEIVDPDNRISRVWVPPTQLSLAIGKGGQNARLAAKLTGWKVDIKPLLE
;
A
#
# COMPACT_ATOMS: atom_id res chain seq x y z
N MET A 1 -25.82 22.38 -26.88
CA MET A 1 -24.74 22.01 -25.95
C MET A 1 -25.15 20.97 -24.89
N ASN A 2 -26.43 20.58 -24.75
CA ASN A 2 -26.87 19.74 -23.61
C ASN A 2 -26.96 18.22 -23.92
N ILE A 3 -27.33 17.82 -25.16
CA ILE A 3 -27.36 16.40 -25.59
C ILE A 3 -25.97 15.76 -25.57
N GLN A 4 -24.92 16.53 -25.83
CA GLN A 4 -23.53 16.05 -25.80
C GLN A 4 -23.09 15.60 -24.40
N LEU A 5 -23.63 16.20 -23.33
CA LEU A 5 -23.31 15.78 -21.96
C LEU A 5 -23.91 14.40 -21.68
N ILE A 6 -25.19 14.21 -22.01
CA ILE A 6 -25.89 12.94 -21.77
C ILE A 6 -25.27 11.80 -22.57
N ASN A 7 -24.98 12.02 -23.87
CA ASN A 7 -24.33 11.02 -24.70
C ASN A 7 -22.91 10.69 -24.20
N ALA A 8 -22.16 11.69 -23.70
CA ALA A 8 -20.84 11.44 -23.11
C ALA A 8 -20.93 10.64 -21.80
N LEU A 9 -21.97 10.85 -20.99
CA LEU A 9 -22.20 10.07 -19.78
C LEU A 9 -22.59 8.62 -20.10
N GLU A 10 -23.42 8.41 -21.12
CA GLU A 10 -23.80 7.08 -21.60
C GLU A 10 -22.59 6.32 -22.15
N GLN A 11 -21.78 6.98 -22.96
CA GLN A 11 -20.53 6.40 -23.45
C GLN A 11 -19.56 6.06 -22.31
N LEU A 12 -19.44 6.92 -21.29
CA LEU A 12 -18.60 6.63 -20.11
C LEU A 12 -19.12 5.45 -19.29
N GLN A 13 -20.43 5.27 -19.21
CA GLN A 13 -21.04 4.13 -18.56
C GLN A 13 -20.74 2.83 -19.30
N GLU A 14 -20.81 2.83 -20.63
CA GLU A 14 -20.47 1.67 -21.46
C GLU A 14 -18.96 1.35 -21.42
N ASP A 15 -18.10 2.36 -21.64
CA ASP A 15 -16.66 2.17 -21.79
C ASP A 15 -15.95 1.86 -20.47
N ARG A 16 -16.42 2.45 -19.36
CA ARG A 16 -15.70 2.46 -18.07
C ARG A 16 -16.55 2.05 -16.87
N GLY A 17 -17.81 1.68 -17.06
CA GLY A 17 -18.71 1.28 -15.98
C GLY A 17 -19.09 2.41 -15.02
N ILE A 18 -18.94 3.67 -15.42
CA ILE A 18 -19.27 4.83 -14.57
C ILE A 18 -20.78 5.03 -14.56
N SER A 19 -21.44 4.92 -13.40
CA SER A 19 -22.88 5.19 -13.31
C SER A 19 -23.19 6.64 -13.70
N LYS A 20 -24.04 6.82 -14.72
CA LYS A 20 -24.57 8.13 -15.14
C LYS A 20 -25.23 8.87 -13.98
N GLU A 21 -25.97 8.16 -13.15
CA GLU A 21 -26.70 8.73 -12.00
C GLU A 21 -25.75 9.31 -10.96
N GLU A 22 -24.69 8.57 -10.61
CA GLU A 22 -23.68 9.04 -9.66
C GLU A 22 -22.94 10.29 -10.17
N VAL A 23 -22.64 10.32 -11.47
CA VAL A 23 -21.97 11.47 -12.08
C VAL A 23 -22.89 12.70 -12.08
N ILE A 24 -24.19 12.52 -12.37
CA ILE A 24 -25.16 13.61 -12.34
C ILE A 24 -25.30 14.18 -10.93
N ASP A 25 -25.42 13.34 -9.90
CA ASP A 25 -25.48 13.82 -8.50
C ASP A 25 -24.21 14.59 -8.09
N ALA A 26 -23.03 14.08 -8.47
CA ALA A 26 -21.75 14.77 -8.22
C ALA A 26 -21.66 16.12 -8.96
N LEU A 27 -22.16 16.18 -10.19
CA LEU A 27 -22.26 17.40 -10.98
C LEU A 27 -23.20 18.42 -10.34
N GLU A 28 -24.41 18.03 -9.93
CA GLU A 28 -25.38 18.90 -9.25
C GLU A 28 -24.77 19.54 -8.00
N LYS A 29 -24.10 18.74 -7.16
CA LYS A 29 -23.41 19.21 -5.94
C LYS A 29 -22.28 20.19 -6.26
N SER A 30 -21.45 19.86 -7.25
CA SER A 30 -20.29 20.71 -7.62
C SER A 30 -20.72 22.01 -8.28
N LEU A 31 -21.75 21.97 -9.12
CA LEU A 31 -22.35 23.14 -9.76
C LEU A 31 -23.02 24.06 -8.74
N LYS A 32 -23.68 23.50 -7.72
CA LYS A 32 -24.21 24.28 -6.57
C LYS A 32 -23.11 25.07 -5.87
N VAL A 33 -21.96 24.44 -5.59
CA VAL A 33 -20.80 25.11 -4.98
C VAL A 33 -20.21 26.17 -5.92
N ALA A 34 -20.08 25.87 -7.22
CA ALA A 34 -19.57 26.81 -8.21
C ALA A 34 -20.49 28.04 -8.38
N TYR A 35 -21.81 27.83 -8.32
CA TYR A 35 -22.80 28.91 -8.35
C TYR A 35 -22.62 29.84 -7.16
N LYS A 36 -22.63 29.29 -5.93
CA LYS A 36 -22.47 30.06 -4.68
C LYS A 36 -21.22 30.95 -4.69
N LYS A 37 -20.07 30.40 -5.11
CA LYS A 37 -18.82 31.15 -5.21
C LYS A 37 -18.85 32.30 -6.23
N SER A 38 -19.67 32.17 -7.28
CA SER A 38 -19.69 33.12 -8.40
C SER A 38 -20.76 34.20 -8.25
N PHE A 39 -21.84 33.92 -7.52
CA PHE A 39 -23.04 34.76 -7.50
C PHE A 39 -23.58 35.09 -6.10
N GLY A 40 -23.07 34.46 -5.03
CA GLY A 40 -23.44 34.76 -3.63
C GLY A 40 -23.45 33.51 -2.75
N GLU A 41 -22.64 33.49 -1.68
CA GLU A 41 -22.46 32.29 -0.85
C GLU A 41 -23.68 31.99 0.06
N GLU A 42 -24.38 33.05 0.48
CA GLU A 42 -25.51 32.98 1.41
C GLU A 42 -26.82 32.53 0.74
N GLU A 43 -26.92 32.54 -0.59
CA GLU A 43 -28.13 32.09 -1.29
C GLU A 43 -28.35 30.57 -1.16
N ASN A 44 -29.55 30.16 -0.76
CA ASN A 44 -29.96 28.76 -0.81
C ASN A 44 -30.35 28.39 -2.25
N VAL A 45 -29.47 27.62 -2.91
CA VAL A 45 -29.64 27.23 -4.31
C VAL A 45 -29.61 25.72 -4.48
N GLU A 46 -30.38 25.24 -5.44
CA GLU A 46 -30.42 23.85 -5.91
C GLU A 46 -30.13 23.84 -7.41
N VAL A 47 -29.27 22.93 -7.84
CA VAL A 47 -28.96 22.73 -9.26
C VAL A 47 -29.51 21.37 -9.65
N LYS A 48 -30.26 21.32 -10.75
CA LYS A 48 -30.82 20.09 -11.32
C LYS A 48 -30.38 19.92 -12.77
N ILE A 49 -30.02 18.70 -13.13
CA ILE A 49 -29.69 18.33 -14.51
C ILE A 49 -30.77 17.40 -15.02
N ASP A 50 -31.42 17.79 -16.12
CA ASP A 50 -32.38 16.91 -16.80
C ASP A 50 -31.64 15.73 -17.46
N GLN A 51 -32.02 14.51 -17.08
CA GLN A 51 -31.33 13.29 -17.51
C GLN A 51 -31.55 12.92 -18.99
N ARG A 52 -32.58 13.50 -19.63
CA ARG A 52 -32.94 13.23 -21.03
C ARG A 52 -32.21 14.18 -21.96
N ASN A 53 -32.22 15.48 -21.64
CA ASN A 53 -31.70 16.49 -22.55
C ASN A 53 -30.40 17.16 -22.07
N GLY A 54 -30.00 16.95 -20.81
CA GLY A 54 -28.78 17.51 -20.19
C GLY A 54 -28.91 18.97 -19.76
N GLU A 55 -30.12 19.54 -19.72
CA GLU A 55 -30.34 20.93 -19.33
C GLU A 55 -30.07 21.14 -17.85
N ILE A 56 -29.14 22.05 -17.57
CA ILE A 56 -28.79 22.47 -16.22
C ILE A 56 -29.72 23.62 -15.84
N THR A 57 -30.56 23.40 -14.82
CA THR A 57 -31.43 24.43 -14.24
C THR A 57 -30.99 24.75 -12.82
N VAL A 58 -30.90 26.04 -12.50
CA VAL A 58 -30.65 26.52 -11.14
C VAL A 58 -31.95 27.05 -10.55
N PHE A 59 -32.26 26.60 -9.34
CA PHE A 59 -33.38 27.06 -8.54
C PHE A 59 -32.85 27.79 -7.31
N ARG A 60 -33.37 28.98 -7.05
CA ARG A 60 -33.25 29.62 -5.73
C ARG A 60 -34.40 29.11 -4.86
N ILE A 61 -34.06 28.64 -3.66
CA ILE A 61 -35.02 28.07 -2.71
C ILE A 61 -35.32 29.12 -1.66
N PHE A 62 -36.61 29.39 -1.47
CA PHE A 62 -37.10 30.25 -0.40
C PHE A 62 -37.99 29.46 0.55
N GLU A 63 -37.80 29.65 1.85
CA GLU A 63 -38.76 29.21 2.86
C GLU A 63 -39.92 30.20 2.91
N VAL A 64 -41.15 29.70 2.78
CA VAL A 64 -42.35 30.54 2.79
C VAL A 64 -42.76 30.84 4.23
N VAL A 65 -42.77 32.11 4.60
CA VAL A 65 -43.12 32.58 5.94
C VAL A 65 -44.41 33.39 5.98
N LYS A 66 -45.07 33.37 7.13
CA LYS A 66 -46.32 34.09 7.38
C LYS A 66 -46.08 35.52 7.86
N GLU A 67 -45.06 35.75 8.68
CA GLU A 67 -44.80 37.07 9.28
C GLU A 67 -43.78 37.85 8.45
N LEU A 68 -44.11 39.10 8.11
CA LEU A 68 -43.23 40.01 7.35
C LEU A 68 -41.91 40.30 8.08
N SER A 69 -41.89 40.21 9.41
CA SER A 69 -40.68 40.40 10.22
C SER A 69 -39.62 39.31 10.01
N GLU A 70 -40.01 38.14 9.50
CA GLU A 70 -39.09 37.03 9.23
C GLU A 70 -38.39 37.13 7.87
N VAL A 71 -38.85 38.03 6.99
CA VAL A 71 -38.31 38.23 5.62
C VAL A 71 -36.95 38.94 5.63
N THR A 72 -36.41 39.28 6.80
CA THR A 72 -35.04 39.83 6.93
C THR A 72 -33.96 38.83 6.51
N ASP A 73 -34.26 37.53 6.50
CA ASP A 73 -33.39 36.50 5.93
C ASP A 73 -33.56 36.45 4.40
N ILE A 74 -32.44 36.52 3.67
CA ILE A 74 -32.41 36.49 2.20
C ILE A 74 -32.97 35.19 1.58
N ASN A 75 -33.15 34.14 2.40
CA ASN A 75 -33.69 32.84 2.02
C ASN A 75 -35.16 32.66 2.42
N LYS A 76 -35.83 33.70 2.94
CA LYS A 76 -37.25 33.67 3.29
C LYS A 76 -38.06 34.55 2.36
N ILE A 77 -39.29 34.13 2.07
CA ILE A 77 -40.26 34.88 1.25
C ILE A 77 -41.63 34.91 1.93
N HIS A 78 -42.28 36.06 1.92
CA HIS A 78 -43.64 36.17 2.43
C HIS A 78 -44.63 35.38 1.57
N VAL A 79 -45.61 34.73 2.20
CA VAL A 79 -46.63 33.90 1.51
C VAL A 79 -47.35 34.63 0.37
N ASP A 80 -47.62 35.94 0.51
CA ASP A 80 -48.30 36.71 -0.55
C ASP A 80 -47.43 36.90 -1.80
N GLU A 81 -46.11 37.07 -1.62
CA GLU A 81 -45.18 37.14 -2.75
C GLU A 81 -44.94 35.76 -3.36
N ALA A 82 -44.85 34.71 -2.52
CA ALA A 82 -44.72 33.34 -2.96
C ALA A 82 -45.91 32.89 -3.84
N ARG A 83 -47.14 33.28 -3.46
CA ARG A 83 -48.38 32.97 -4.19
C ARG A 83 -48.49 33.60 -5.57
N LYS A 84 -47.70 34.64 -5.86
CA LYS A 84 -47.61 35.21 -7.22
C LYS A 84 -46.85 34.30 -8.18
N ILE A 85 -45.99 33.44 -7.63
CA ILE A 85 -45.18 32.49 -8.39
C ILE A 85 -45.87 31.11 -8.39
N GLU A 86 -46.35 30.66 -7.22
CA GLU A 86 -47.01 29.37 -7.06
C GLU A 86 -48.29 29.50 -6.22
N HIS A 87 -49.46 29.47 -6.88
CA HIS A 87 -50.73 29.87 -6.27
C HIS A 87 -51.19 29.02 -5.07
N LEU A 88 -50.76 27.75 -4.98
CA LEU A 88 -51.19 26.82 -3.93
C LEU A 88 -50.23 26.73 -2.74
N ILE A 89 -49.19 27.57 -2.70
CA ILE A 89 -48.14 27.50 -1.68
C ILE A 89 -48.63 27.99 -0.30
N VAL A 90 -48.23 27.29 0.76
CA VAL A 90 -48.58 27.62 2.14
C VAL A 90 -47.35 27.96 2.98
N PRO A 91 -47.50 28.71 4.09
CA PRO A 91 -46.39 28.94 5.00
C PRO A 91 -45.80 27.62 5.52
N GLY A 92 -44.47 27.52 5.50
CA GLY A 92 -43.71 26.29 5.78
C GLY A 92 -43.25 25.53 4.53
N ASP A 93 -43.78 25.84 3.35
CA ASP A 93 -43.32 25.24 2.10
C ASP A 93 -41.99 25.83 1.60
N MET A 94 -41.34 25.12 0.69
CA MET A 94 -40.13 25.56 0.00
C MET A 94 -40.44 25.95 -1.44
N LEU A 95 -40.42 27.25 -1.74
CA LEU A 95 -40.61 27.77 -3.09
C LEU A 95 -39.32 27.62 -3.91
N ARG A 96 -39.41 27.02 -5.09
CA ARG A 96 -38.29 26.90 -6.05
C ARG A 96 -38.45 27.89 -7.21
N GLN A 97 -37.65 28.95 -7.23
CA GLN A 97 -37.66 29.93 -8.32
C GLN A 97 -36.52 29.68 -9.32
N LYS A 98 -36.85 29.47 -10.60
CA LYS A 98 -35.83 29.27 -11.66
C LYS A 98 -35.03 30.56 -11.89
N VAL A 99 -33.71 30.46 -11.85
CA VAL A 99 -32.80 31.59 -12.11
C VAL A 99 -32.21 31.47 -13.52
N ASN A 100 -32.31 32.54 -14.31
CA ASN A 100 -31.70 32.58 -15.65
C ASN A 100 -30.36 33.30 -15.59
N VAL A 101 -29.26 32.52 -15.62
CA VAL A 101 -27.91 33.09 -15.60
C VAL A 101 -27.13 32.60 -16.82
N LYS A 102 -27.20 33.36 -17.93
CA LYS A 102 -26.44 33.05 -19.16
C LYS A 102 -24.93 32.87 -18.92
N LYS A 103 -24.36 33.61 -17.94
CA LYS A 103 -22.94 33.49 -17.54
C LYS A 103 -22.63 32.16 -16.82
N PHE A 104 -23.63 31.56 -16.18
CA PHE A 104 -23.47 30.31 -15.43
C PHE A 104 -23.25 29.11 -16.36
N ASN A 105 -23.83 29.09 -17.56
CA ASN A 105 -23.66 27.98 -18.52
C ASN A 105 -22.17 27.70 -18.86
N ARG A 106 -21.33 28.73 -18.94
CA ARG A 106 -19.89 28.57 -19.20
C ARG A 106 -19.15 27.98 -18.00
N ILE A 107 -19.45 28.48 -16.80
CA ILE A 107 -18.89 27.98 -15.55
C ILE A 107 -19.31 26.51 -15.37
N ALA A 108 -20.58 26.21 -15.65
CA ALA A 108 -21.14 24.89 -15.55
C ALA A 108 -20.43 23.88 -16.47
N ALA A 109 -20.13 24.25 -17.71
CA ALA A 109 -19.37 23.40 -18.62
C ALA A 109 -17.94 23.10 -18.13
N GLN A 110 -17.25 24.09 -17.56
CA GLN A 110 -15.90 23.90 -17.00
C GLN A 110 -15.91 23.02 -15.75
N THR A 111 -16.85 23.29 -14.83
CA THR A 111 -17.06 22.47 -13.64
C THR A 111 -17.42 21.03 -14.03
N ALA A 112 -18.29 20.85 -15.03
CA ALA A 112 -18.68 19.53 -15.49
C ALA A 112 -17.50 18.72 -16.02
N LYS A 113 -16.66 19.35 -16.85
CA LYS A 113 -15.41 18.73 -17.32
C LYS A 113 -14.52 18.30 -16.15
N GLN A 114 -14.38 19.14 -15.12
CA GLN A 114 -13.53 18.84 -13.96
C GLN A 114 -14.08 17.67 -13.13
N VAL A 115 -15.39 17.63 -12.86
CA VAL A 115 -16.04 16.53 -12.12
C VAL A 115 -15.90 15.22 -12.89
N LEU A 116 -16.11 15.24 -14.22
CA LEU A 116 -15.92 14.07 -15.07
C LEU A 116 -14.50 13.52 -14.98
N ILE A 117 -13.49 14.39 -15.13
CA ILE A 117 -12.07 14.00 -15.00
C ILE A 117 -11.79 13.42 -13.61
N GLN A 118 -12.36 13.98 -12.55
CA GLN A 118 -12.19 13.47 -11.19
C GLN A 118 -12.82 12.08 -11.02
N LYS A 119 -14.06 11.86 -11.48
CA LYS A 119 -14.73 10.57 -11.36
C LYS A 119 -14.04 9.48 -12.19
N ILE A 120 -13.55 9.82 -13.38
CA ILE A 120 -12.73 8.91 -14.19
C ILE A 120 -11.48 8.48 -13.42
N ARG A 121 -10.78 9.44 -12.80
CA ARG A 121 -9.59 9.13 -11.98
C ARG A 121 -9.91 8.28 -10.75
N GLU A 122 -11.07 8.46 -10.12
CA GLU A 122 -11.51 7.66 -8.98
C GLU A 122 -11.71 6.19 -9.35
N LEU A 123 -12.38 5.93 -10.47
CA LEU A 123 -12.59 4.56 -10.94
C LEU A 123 -11.31 3.90 -11.43
N GLU A 124 -10.43 4.65 -12.10
CA GLU A 124 -9.09 4.16 -12.43
C GLU A 124 -8.34 3.74 -11.16
N LYS A 125 -8.42 4.51 -10.06
CA LYS A 125 -7.80 4.15 -8.78
C LYS A 125 -8.39 2.88 -8.17
N GLU A 126 -9.70 2.70 -8.23
CA GLU A 126 -10.38 1.53 -7.68
C GLU A 126 -10.07 0.25 -8.49
N SER A 127 -10.04 0.37 -9.82
CA SER A 127 -9.61 -0.68 -10.72
C SER A 127 -8.15 -1.10 -10.43
N LEU A 128 -7.25 -0.13 -10.28
CA LEU A 128 -5.86 -0.39 -9.90
C LEU A 128 -5.77 -1.06 -8.52
N PHE A 129 -6.48 -0.58 -7.50
CA PHE A 129 -6.47 -1.26 -6.20
C PHE A 129 -6.86 -2.74 -6.33
N THR A 130 -7.91 -3.03 -7.09
CA THR A 130 -8.39 -4.40 -7.31
C THR A 130 -7.39 -5.26 -8.07
N GLN A 131 -6.69 -4.68 -9.05
CA GLN A 131 -5.66 -5.38 -9.82
C GLN A 131 -4.42 -5.72 -8.98
N TYR A 132 -4.02 -4.82 -8.08
CA TYR A 132 -2.77 -4.95 -7.35
C TYR A 132 -2.92 -5.61 -5.97
N LYS A 133 -4.13 -5.72 -5.40
CA LYS A 133 -4.37 -6.28 -4.05
C LYS A 133 -3.71 -7.66 -3.81
N ASP A 134 -3.64 -8.50 -4.84
CA ASP A 134 -3.08 -9.86 -4.77
C ASP A 134 -1.54 -9.89 -4.84
N MET A 135 -0.89 -8.73 -4.94
CA MET A 135 0.55 -8.57 -4.86
C MET A 135 1.06 -8.44 -3.43
N ASN A 136 0.16 -8.38 -2.43
CA ASN A 136 0.57 -8.27 -1.04
C ASN A 136 1.51 -9.42 -0.63
N GLY A 137 2.64 -9.08 -0.02
CA GLY A 137 3.67 -10.03 0.40
C GLY A 137 4.54 -10.58 -0.73
N LYS A 138 4.42 -10.10 -1.97
CA LYS A 138 5.23 -10.54 -3.12
C LYS A 138 6.33 -9.55 -3.45
N ILE A 139 7.37 -10.04 -4.11
CA ILE A 139 8.40 -9.19 -4.73
C ILE A 139 7.87 -8.66 -6.05
N VAL A 140 8.04 -7.35 -6.26
CA VAL A 140 7.79 -6.68 -7.53
C VAL A 140 9.02 -5.89 -7.94
N THR A 141 9.21 -5.73 -9.25
CA THR A 141 10.23 -4.81 -9.77
C THR A 141 9.62 -3.42 -9.88
N ALA A 142 10.32 -2.44 -9.31
CA ALA A 142 9.97 -1.03 -9.37
C ALA A 142 11.05 -0.24 -10.14
N GLU A 143 10.62 0.80 -10.85
CA GLU A 143 11.51 1.76 -11.50
C GLU A 143 11.75 2.95 -10.58
N ILE A 144 13.00 3.35 -10.40
CA ILE A 144 13.37 4.54 -9.64
C ILE A 144 13.11 5.77 -10.50
N MET A 145 12.20 6.64 -10.07
CA MET A 145 11.83 7.85 -10.82
C MET A 145 12.74 9.02 -10.45
N ARG A 146 12.98 9.23 -9.15
CA ARG A 146 13.89 10.25 -8.64
C ARG A 146 14.17 10.06 -7.15
N GLU A 147 15.27 10.64 -6.71
CA GLU A 147 15.57 10.81 -5.29
C GLU A 147 14.78 11.99 -4.71
N THR A 148 14.33 11.82 -3.48
CA THR A 148 13.63 12.83 -2.68
C THR A 148 14.40 13.05 -1.38
N ARG A 149 13.93 13.97 -0.53
CA ARG A 149 14.60 14.25 0.76
C ARG A 149 14.64 13.03 1.69
N ASP A 150 13.62 12.19 1.63
CA ASP A 150 13.37 11.14 2.64
C ASP A 150 13.48 9.71 2.04
N GLY A 151 13.88 9.57 0.78
CA GLY A 151 14.02 8.30 0.08
C GLY A 151 13.90 8.45 -1.44
N TYR A 152 13.28 7.49 -2.11
CA TYR A 152 13.07 7.52 -3.57
C TYR A 152 11.58 7.47 -3.93
N GLU A 153 11.22 8.22 -4.97
CA GLU A 153 9.95 8.03 -5.68
C GLU A 153 10.16 6.90 -6.69
N ILE A 154 9.27 5.91 -6.65
CA ILE A 154 9.37 4.69 -7.45
C ILE A 154 8.04 4.38 -8.13
N ARG A 155 8.09 3.70 -9.27
CA ARG A 155 6.93 3.25 -10.02
C ARG A 155 6.83 1.73 -10.03
N VAL A 156 5.68 1.20 -9.62
CA VAL A 156 5.32 -0.21 -9.68
C VAL A 156 4.18 -0.37 -10.69
N GLY A 157 4.50 -0.78 -11.91
CA GLY A 157 3.54 -0.85 -13.01
C GLY A 157 2.93 0.53 -13.31
N LYS A 158 1.64 0.72 -12.94
CA LYS A 158 0.92 2.00 -13.13
C LYS A 158 0.80 2.84 -11.85
N LEU A 159 1.34 2.37 -10.74
CA LEU A 159 1.23 3.02 -9.43
C LEU A 159 2.56 3.67 -9.05
N ASP A 160 2.50 4.95 -8.70
CA ASP A 160 3.64 5.69 -8.16
C ASP A 160 3.57 5.63 -6.63
N THR A 161 4.70 5.34 -5.99
CA THR A 161 4.84 5.32 -4.52
C THR A 161 6.23 5.83 -4.11
N THR A 162 6.48 5.87 -2.81
CA THR A 162 7.77 6.28 -2.25
C THR A 162 8.29 5.19 -1.33
N ILE A 163 9.58 4.89 -1.43
CA ILE A 163 10.30 4.07 -0.47
C ILE A 163 11.21 4.98 0.35
N SER A 164 11.03 5.00 1.67
CA SER A 164 11.86 5.82 2.56
C SER A 164 13.22 5.18 2.81
N PHE A 165 14.20 5.96 3.24
CA PHE A 165 15.54 5.45 3.58
C PHE A 165 15.51 4.37 4.67
N ASP A 166 14.57 4.42 5.61
CA ASP A 166 14.41 3.41 6.66
C ASP A 166 13.94 2.05 6.13
N HIS A 167 13.34 2.03 4.94
CA HIS A 167 12.88 0.82 4.24
C HIS A 167 13.86 0.35 3.15
N LEU A 168 15.03 0.99 3.05
CA LEU A 168 16.11 0.63 2.13
C LEU A 168 17.26 -0.04 2.85
N LEU A 169 18.06 -0.81 2.12
CA LEU A 169 19.29 -1.35 2.66
C LEU A 169 20.29 -0.20 2.91
N PRO A 170 21.15 -0.29 3.94
CA PRO A 170 22.12 0.78 4.24
C PRO A 170 22.98 1.21 3.04
N ASN A 171 23.31 0.24 2.17
CA ASN A 171 24.14 0.42 0.99
C ASN A 171 23.34 0.63 -0.31
N ASP A 172 22.01 0.71 -0.24
CA ASP A 172 21.20 1.00 -1.43
C ASP A 172 21.45 2.44 -1.87
N ARG A 173 21.88 2.58 -3.12
CA ARG A 173 22.02 3.85 -3.83
C ARG A 173 21.53 3.61 -5.25
N PHE A 174 20.55 4.40 -5.65
CA PHE A 174 19.93 4.27 -6.96
C PHE A 174 19.96 5.58 -7.73
N LYS A 175 19.91 5.47 -9.05
CA LYS A 175 19.78 6.56 -10.00
C LYS A 175 18.40 6.50 -10.66
N ASN A 176 17.99 7.62 -11.24
CA ASN A 176 16.79 7.67 -12.05
C ASN A 176 16.87 6.66 -13.21
N GLY A 177 15.82 5.86 -13.40
CA GLY A 177 15.70 4.79 -14.38
C GLY A 177 16.20 3.43 -13.89
N ASP A 178 16.83 3.33 -12.71
CA ASP A 178 17.27 2.05 -12.17
C ASP A 178 16.04 1.17 -11.85
N LEU A 179 16.17 -0.13 -12.09
CA LEU A 179 15.18 -1.13 -11.68
C LEU A 179 15.61 -1.76 -10.36
N VAL A 180 14.69 -1.85 -9.40
CA VAL A 180 14.92 -2.40 -8.07
C VAL A 180 13.81 -3.37 -7.68
N LYS A 181 14.16 -4.51 -7.06
CA LYS A 181 13.16 -5.41 -6.48
C LYS A 181 12.71 -4.88 -5.12
N VAL A 182 11.41 -4.86 -4.84
CA VAL A 182 10.86 -4.45 -3.55
C VAL A 182 9.81 -5.45 -3.08
N LEU A 183 9.71 -5.67 -1.77
CA LEU A 183 8.57 -6.38 -1.18
C LEU A 183 7.38 -5.43 -1.10
N VAL A 184 6.20 -5.86 -1.53
CA VAL A 184 4.95 -5.16 -1.22
C VAL A 184 4.50 -5.58 0.18
N GLU A 185 4.59 -4.67 1.16
CA GLU A 185 4.18 -4.92 2.55
C GLU A 185 2.66 -4.77 2.73
N SER A 186 2.08 -3.76 2.11
CA SER A 186 0.64 -3.52 2.11
C SER A 186 0.21 -2.64 0.94
N ILE A 187 -1.07 -2.69 0.60
CA ILE A 187 -1.68 -1.79 -0.37
C ILE A 187 -2.86 -1.11 0.31
N ASP A 188 -2.71 0.19 0.57
CA ASP A 188 -3.71 0.98 1.28
C ASP A 188 -4.53 1.83 0.32
N ARG A 189 -5.81 2.05 0.64
CA ARG A 189 -6.64 3.04 -0.04
C ARG A 189 -6.37 4.41 0.59
N ARG A 190 -5.77 5.34 -0.14
CA ARG A 190 -5.61 6.75 0.28
C ARG A 190 -6.42 7.69 -0.60
N ASN A 191 -6.69 8.91 -0.11
CA ASN A 191 -7.42 9.97 -0.84
C ASN A 191 -6.79 10.30 -2.22
N ARG A 192 -5.48 10.05 -2.41
CA ARG A 192 -4.78 10.26 -3.68
C ARG A 192 -4.71 9.01 -4.59
N GLY A 193 -5.18 7.85 -4.15
CA GLY A 193 -5.12 6.58 -4.89
C GLY A 193 -4.69 5.39 -4.01
N ALA A 194 -4.54 4.21 -4.64
CA ALA A 194 -3.88 3.09 -3.98
C ALA A 194 -2.43 3.47 -3.67
N ALA A 195 -2.03 3.35 -2.40
CA ALA A 195 -0.66 3.58 -1.96
C ALA A 195 -0.05 2.23 -1.61
N ILE A 196 1.01 1.87 -2.33
CA ILE A 196 1.75 0.64 -2.07
C ILE A 196 2.83 0.96 -1.04
N LYS A 197 2.77 0.30 0.13
CA LYS A 197 3.88 0.31 1.06
C LYS A 197 4.87 -0.77 0.65
N VAL A 198 6.13 -0.38 0.51
CA VAL A 198 7.19 -1.25 0.02
C VAL A 198 8.35 -1.31 0.99
N ASP A 199 9.08 -2.42 0.99
CA ASP A 199 10.16 -2.68 1.92
C ASP A 199 11.29 -3.51 1.29
N ARG A 200 12.53 -3.24 1.71
CA ARG A 200 13.72 -4.07 1.41
C ARG A 200 14.45 -4.53 2.67
N VAL A 201 14.04 -4.11 3.87
CA VAL A 201 14.78 -4.32 5.13
C VAL A 201 14.29 -5.54 5.91
N SER A 202 13.02 -5.89 5.82
CA SER A 202 12.40 -7.00 6.56
C SER A 202 12.98 -8.37 6.19
N ALA A 203 12.86 -9.34 7.10
CA ALA A 203 13.23 -10.73 6.79
C ALA A 203 12.36 -11.33 5.66
N GLN A 204 11.11 -10.87 5.54
CA GLN A 204 10.19 -11.31 4.50
C GLN A 204 10.71 -10.97 3.10
N PHE A 205 11.42 -9.85 2.91
CA PHE A 205 12.04 -9.53 1.62
C PHE A 205 13.03 -10.63 1.18
N VAL A 206 13.89 -11.11 2.09
CA VAL A 206 14.85 -12.20 1.80
C VAL A 206 14.14 -13.52 1.54
N GLN A 207 13.13 -13.85 2.35
CA GLN A 207 12.31 -15.05 2.17
C GLN A 207 11.67 -15.09 0.77
N GLN A 208 11.09 -13.97 0.33
CA GLN A 208 10.42 -13.90 -0.97
C GLN A 208 11.43 -13.87 -2.12
N LEU A 209 12.57 -13.19 -1.97
CA LEU A 209 13.66 -13.28 -2.96
C LEU A 209 14.17 -14.72 -3.12
N LEU A 210 14.37 -15.43 -2.01
CA LEU A 210 14.81 -16.83 -2.07
C LEU A 210 13.75 -17.72 -2.72
N SER A 211 12.47 -17.49 -2.42
CA SER A 211 11.37 -18.24 -3.04
C SER A 211 11.29 -18.03 -4.56
N LEU A 212 11.67 -16.84 -5.07
CA LEU A 212 11.76 -16.60 -6.52
C LEU A 212 12.89 -17.40 -7.20
N GLU A 213 14.00 -17.66 -6.50
CA GLU A 213 15.17 -18.34 -7.06
C GLU A 213 15.16 -19.86 -6.82
N VAL A 214 14.34 -20.34 -5.88
CA VAL A 214 14.28 -21.74 -5.43
C VAL A 214 12.86 -22.30 -5.65
N PRO A 215 12.60 -23.00 -6.76
CA PRO A 215 11.27 -23.53 -7.10
C PRO A 215 10.69 -24.47 -6.03
N GLU A 216 11.53 -25.17 -5.28
CA GLU A 216 11.10 -26.09 -4.21
C GLU A 216 10.47 -25.32 -3.04
N LEU A 217 10.91 -24.09 -2.77
CA LEU A 217 10.26 -23.19 -1.80
C LEU A 217 8.94 -22.63 -2.34
N GLU A 218 8.91 -22.22 -3.61
CA GLU A 218 7.69 -21.69 -4.25
C GLU A 218 6.57 -22.74 -4.31
N ASN A 219 6.90 -23.98 -4.62
CA ASN A 219 5.95 -25.10 -4.69
C ASN A 219 5.62 -25.72 -3.33
N GLY A 220 6.23 -25.25 -2.24
CA GLY A 220 6.00 -25.75 -0.88
C GLY A 220 6.59 -27.14 -0.58
N ILE A 221 7.47 -27.66 -1.44
CA ILE A 221 8.21 -28.93 -1.25
C ILE A 221 9.17 -28.83 -0.06
N MET A 222 9.66 -27.63 0.18
CA MET A 222 10.42 -27.26 1.36
C MET A 222 9.92 -25.93 1.92
N GLN A 223 10.28 -25.64 3.17
CA GLN A 223 9.74 -24.50 3.92
C GLN A 223 10.86 -23.81 4.70
N ILE A 224 10.77 -22.47 4.79
CA ILE A 224 11.54 -21.68 5.75
C ILE A 224 10.82 -21.75 7.10
N LYS A 225 11.42 -22.42 8.09
CA LYS A 225 10.85 -22.52 9.44
C LYS A 225 11.19 -21.33 10.33
N ALA A 226 12.38 -20.75 10.15
CA ALA A 226 12.78 -19.56 10.87
C ALA A 226 13.79 -18.74 10.07
N ILE A 227 13.76 -17.42 10.28
CA ILE A 227 14.68 -16.49 9.64
C ILE A 227 15.05 -15.37 10.63
N ALA A 228 16.33 -15.08 10.74
CA ALA A 228 16.84 -13.95 11.49
C ALA A 228 17.74 -13.09 10.60
N ARG A 229 17.44 -11.80 10.56
CA ARG A 229 18.09 -10.85 9.67
C ARG A 229 18.64 -9.65 10.43
N GLU A 230 19.86 -9.27 10.07
CA GLU A 230 20.48 -7.96 10.25
C GLU A 230 20.74 -7.38 8.86
N ALA A 231 19.82 -6.53 8.39
CA ALA A 231 19.74 -6.10 7.00
C ALA A 231 21.03 -5.42 6.50
N GLY A 232 21.46 -5.79 5.31
CA GLY A 232 22.70 -5.32 4.68
C GLY A 232 23.98 -5.96 5.22
N ILE A 233 23.89 -6.81 6.25
CA ILE A 233 25.08 -7.45 6.85
C ILE A 233 24.98 -8.97 6.77
N ARG A 234 24.00 -9.58 7.45
CA ARG A 234 23.88 -11.04 7.51
C ARG A 234 22.45 -11.50 7.80
N THR A 235 22.04 -12.57 7.14
CA THR A 235 20.79 -13.30 7.37
C THR A 235 21.07 -14.78 7.59
N LYS A 236 20.36 -15.35 8.57
CA LYS A 236 20.34 -16.78 8.88
C LYS A 236 18.95 -17.34 8.58
N ILE A 237 18.90 -18.46 7.87
CA ILE A 237 17.68 -19.09 7.40
C ILE A 237 17.70 -20.58 7.76
N ALA A 238 16.70 -21.03 8.50
CA ALA A 238 16.50 -22.44 8.83
C ALA A 238 15.43 -23.05 7.92
N LEU A 239 15.80 -24.15 7.27
CA LEU A 239 15.02 -24.78 6.22
C LEU A 239 14.70 -26.23 6.59
N VAL A 240 13.54 -26.71 6.16
CA VAL A 240 13.19 -28.13 6.22
C VAL A 240 12.55 -28.54 4.90
N SER A 241 12.72 -29.79 4.49
CA SER A 241 11.91 -30.39 3.43
C SER A 241 11.09 -31.54 4.00
N GLU A 242 9.83 -31.63 3.56
CA GLU A 242 8.96 -32.77 3.86
C GLU A 242 9.22 -33.95 2.89
N HIS A 243 10.01 -33.72 1.83
CA HIS A 243 10.34 -34.71 0.83
C HIS A 243 11.76 -35.25 1.05
N PRO A 244 11.92 -36.57 1.35
CA PRO A 244 13.24 -37.15 1.67
C PRO A 244 14.28 -37.06 0.54
N GLN A 245 13.83 -36.87 -0.70
CA GLN A 245 14.71 -36.77 -1.88
C GLN A 245 15.21 -35.34 -2.15
N VAL A 246 14.75 -34.36 -1.38
CA VAL A 246 15.08 -32.95 -1.58
C VAL A 246 15.92 -32.48 -0.41
N ASP A 247 17.21 -32.22 -0.68
CA ASP A 247 18.07 -31.52 0.27
C ASP A 247 17.74 -30.02 0.25
N PRO A 248 17.16 -29.45 1.33
CA PRO A 248 16.82 -28.04 1.39
C PRO A 248 18.03 -27.11 1.28
N ILE A 249 19.20 -27.50 1.81
CA ILE A 249 20.40 -26.66 1.75
C ILE A 249 20.94 -26.64 0.31
N GLY A 250 21.16 -27.82 -0.27
CA GLY A 250 21.63 -27.97 -1.64
C GLY A 250 20.70 -27.29 -2.64
N ALA A 251 19.39 -27.47 -2.51
CA ALA A 251 18.39 -26.82 -3.35
C ALA A 251 18.41 -25.29 -3.22
N SER A 252 18.66 -24.75 -2.03
CA SER A 252 18.70 -23.29 -1.82
C SER A 252 19.98 -22.64 -2.34
N ILE A 253 21.11 -23.34 -2.24
CA ILE A 253 22.40 -22.85 -2.74
C ILE A 253 22.44 -22.97 -4.28
N GLY A 254 21.98 -24.10 -4.81
CA GLY A 254 22.09 -24.44 -6.23
C GLY A 254 23.52 -24.81 -6.64
N GLU A 255 23.68 -25.30 -7.86
CA GLU A 255 25.00 -25.66 -8.42
C GLU A 255 25.96 -24.46 -8.35
N SER A 256 27.11 -24.64 -7.68
CA SER A 256 28.11 -23.60 -7.46
C SER A 256 27.56 -22.28 -6.88
N GLY A 257 26.46 -22.33 -6.11
CA GLY A 257 25.83 -21.12 -5.54
C GLY A 257 24.94 -20.36 -6.52
N GLY A 258 24.57 -20.95 -7.66
CA GLY A 258 23.83 -20.28 -8.72
C GLY A 258 22.47 -19.70 -8.31
N ARG A 259 21.79 -20.27 -7.31
CA ARG A 259 20.48 -19.78 -6.82
C ARG A 259 20.62 -18.75 -5.70
N ILE A 260 21.58 -18.93 -4.79
CA ILE A 260 21.80 -17.99 -3.68
C ILE A 260 22.52 -16.71 -4.11
N ALA A 261 23.40 -16.78 -5.12
CA ALA A 261 24.21 -15.65 -5.57
C ALA A 261 23.38 -14.47 -6.11
N PRO A 262 22.30 -14.67 -6.91
CA PRO A 262 21.37 -13.59 -7.28
C PRO A 262 20.75 -12.89 -6.07
N VAL A 263 20.32 -13.65 -5.04
CA VAL A 263 19.75 -13.09 -3.81
C VAL A 263 20.78 -12.23 -3.09
N VAL A 264 22.01 -12.74 -2.89
CA VAL A 264 23.11 -11.98 -2.25
C VAL A 264 23.44 -10.70 -3.02
N ARG A 265 23.40 -10.75 -4.36
CA ARG A 265 23.63 -9.58 -5.22
C ARG A 265 22.53 -8.53 -5.06
N GLU A 266 21.27 -8.95 -5.02
CA GLU A 266 20.12 -8.07 -4.79
C GLU A 266 20.20 -7.37 -3.42
N LEU A 267 20.73 -8.08 -2.42
CA LEU A 267 20.97 -7.58 -1.06
C LEU A 267 22.31 -6.82 -0.89
N LYS A 268 22.99 -6.46 -1.98
CA LYS A 268 24.25 -5.70 -1.97
C LYS A 268 25.36 -6.34 -1.13
N GLY A 269 25.45 -7.68 -1.15
CA GLY A 269 26.52 -8.43 -0.48
C GLY A 269 26.21 -8.84 0.96
N GLU A 270 24.97 -8.70 1.41
CA GLU A 270 24.51 -9.31 2.67
C GLU A 270 24.82 -10.81 2.66
N LYS A 271 25.49 -11.30 3.72
CA LYS A 271 25.83 -12.73 3.84
C LYS A 271 24.58 -13.53 4.18
N ILE A 272 24.34 -14.65 3.49
CA ILE A 272 23.22 -15.52 3.79
C ILE A 272 23.76 -16.89 4.21
N ASP A 273 23.41 -17.32 5.43
CA ASP A 273 23.64 -18.69 5.88
C ASP A 273 22.31 -19.45 5.85
N VAL A 274 22.32 -20.60 5.18
CA VAL A 274 21.22 -21.55 5.18
C VAL A 274 21.64 -22.80 5.97
N PHE A 275 20.76 -23.33 6.81
CA PHE A 275 21.02 -24.54 7.59
C PHE A 275 19.72 -25.33 7.84
N TYR A 276 19.87 -26.59 8.27
CA TYR A 276 18.73 -27.46 8.57
C TYR A 276 18.02 -27.01 9.84
N TRP A 277 16.70 -26.83 9.73
CA TRP A 277 15.83 -26.78 10.91
C TRP A 277 15.83 -28.15 11.60
N SER A 278 15.72 -28.13 12.93
CA SER A 278 15.51 -29.31 13.76
C SER A 278 14.48 -28.98 14.82
N ASP A 279 13.60 -29.92 15.12
CA ASP A 279 12.68 -29.82 16.25
C ASP A 279 13.39 -30.13 17.58
N ASP A 280 14.54 -30.81 17.53
CA ASP A 280 15.45 -30.89 18.66
C ASP A 280 16.19 -29.56 18.84
N VAL A 281 15.97 -28.93 20.00
CA VAL A 281 16.51 -27.60 20.32
C VAL A 281 18.04 -27.59 20.32
N LYS A 282 18.69 -28.64 20.81
CA LYS A 282 20.16 -28.69 20.87
C LYS A 282 20.75 -28.70 19.46
N GLU A 283 20.21 -29.54 18.59
CA GLU A 283 20.62 -29.62 17.19
C GLU A 283 20.26 -28.33 16.43
N LEU A 284 19.11 -27.70 16.72
CA LEU A 284 18.74 -26.41 16.12
C LEU A 284 19.75 -25.31 16.49
N ILE A 285 20.13 -25.20 17.77
CA ILE A 285 21.11 -24.21 18.25
C ILE A 285 22.49 -24.47 17.62
N LYS A 286 22.91 -25.73 17.58
CA LYS A 286 24.15 -26.17 16.93
C LYS A 286 24.17 -25.76 15.46
N ASN A 287 23.12 -26.06 14.70
CA ASN A 287 23.00 -25.70 13.29
C ASN A 287 22.97 -24.19 13.07
N ALA A 288 22.30 -23.44 13.95
CA ALA A 288 22.20 -21.99 13.85
C ALA A 288 23.54 -21.26 14.01
N LEU A 289 24.53 -21.89 14.67
CA LEU A 289 25.87 -21.33 14.85
C LEU A 289 26.81 -21.56 13.66
N ALA A 290 26.37 -22.32 12.64
CA ALA A 290 27.12 -22.48 11.40
C ALA A 290 27.60 -21.12 10.85
N PRO A 291 28.85 -21.02 10.37
CA PRO A 291 29.78 -22.12 10.05
C PRO A 291 30.65 -22.62 11.21
N ALA A 292 30.45 -22.12 12.45
CA ALA A 292 31.23 -22.61 13.58
C ALA A 292 30.79 -24.03 13.99
N GLU A 293 31.77 -24.89 14.20
CA GLU A 293 31.61 -26.23 14.75
C GLU A 293 31.34 -26.14 16.26
N VAL A 294 30.29 -26.84 16.66
CA VAL A 294 29.81 -26.90 18.03
C VAL A 294 29.99 -28.33 18.53
N LEU A 295 30.68 -28.47 19.65
CA LEU A 295 30.98 -29.77 20.28
C LEU A 295 29.79 -30.26 21.10
N GLU A 296 29.21 -29.37 21.90
CA GLU A 296 28.10 -29.71 22.79
C GLU A 296 27.18 -28.52 23.03
N VAL A 297 25.89 -28.81 23.16
CA VAL A 297 24.86 -27.85 23.60
C VAL A 297 24.21 -28.36 24.88
N GLU A 298 24.34 -27.58 25.94
CA GLU A 298 23.73 -27.80 27.25
C GLU A 298 22.54 -26.87 27.41
N ILE A 299 21.39 -27.42 27.82
CA ILE A 299 20.23 -26.62 28.20
C ILE A 299 20.37 -26.31 29.69
N VAL A 300 20.71 -25.05 30.00
CA VAL A 300 20.99 -24.59 31.36
C VAL A 300 19.69 -24.27 32.09
N ASP A 301 18.77 -23.61 31.40
CA ASP A 301 17.47 -23.21 31.95
C ASP A 301 16.40 -23.29 30.85
N PRO A 302 15.57 -24.35 30.86
CA PRO A 302 14.50 -24.51 29.87
C PRO A 302 13.44 -23.41 29.92
N ASP A 303 13.05 -22.96 31.12
CA ASP A 303 11.95 -22.01 31.32
C ASP A 303 12.33 -20.62 30.78
N ASN A 304 13.57 -20.20 31.03
CA ASN A 304 14.11 -18.93 30.55
C ASN A 304 14.80 -19.03 29.18
N ARG A 305 14.74 -20.20 28.54
CA ARG A 305 15.37 -20.52 27.25
C ARG A 305 16.85 -20.17 27.20
N ILE A 306 17.61 -20.63 28.19
CA ILE A 306 19.06 -20.40 28.30
C ILE A 306 19.82 -21.67 27.96
N SER A 307 20.75 -21.55 27.01
CA SER A 307 21.66 -22.61 26.60
C SER A 307 23.12 -22.18 26.78
N ARG A 308 23.97 -23.17 27.04
CA ARG A 308 25.42 -23.04 26.98
C ARG A 308 25.94 -23.90 25.83
N VAL A 309 26.84 -23.31 25.03
CA VAL A 309 27.40 -23.96 23.86
C VAL A 309 28.90 -24.05 24.00
N TRP A 310 29.43 -25.26 23.87
CA TRP A 310 30.85 -25.55 23.91
C TRP A 310 31.40 -25.67 22.49
N VAL A 311 32.44 -24.89 22.19
CA VAL A 311 33.11 -24.87 20.89
C VAL A 311 34.62 -25.08 21.07
N PRO A 312 35.34 -25.54 20.03
CA PRO A 312 36.80 -25.56 20.08
C PRO A 312 37.34 -24.15 20.35
N PRO A 313 38.44 -24.00 21.14
CA PRO A 313 39.01 -22.68 21.42
C PRO A 313 39.36 -21.87 20.16
N THR A 314 39.77 -22.55 19.09
CA THR A 314 40.07 -21.96 17.78
C THR A 314 38.84 -21.39 17.06
N GLN A 315 37.64 -21.88 17.39
CA GLN A 315 36.39 -21.48 16.77
C GLN A 315 35.56 -20.50 17.62
N LEU A 316 35.99 -20.19 18.85
CA LEU A 316 35.27 -19.28 19.75
C LEU A 316 34.93 -17.94 19.09
N SER A 317 35.92 -17.31 18.44
CA SER A 317 35.73 -16.04 17.74
C SER A 317 34.77 -16.16 16.55
N LEU A 318 34.81 -17.28 15.83
CA LEU A 318 33.91 -17.54 14.69
C LEU A 318 32.47 -17.76 15.15
N ALA A 319 32.28 -18.53 16.24
CA ALA A 319 30.99 -18.84 16.83
C ALA A 319 30.30 -17.59 17.37
N ILE A 320 31.05 -16.69 18.03
CA ILE A 320 30.55 -15.38 18.47
C ILE A 320 30.29 -14.47 17.26
N GLY A 321 31.23 -14.43 16.32
CA GLY A 321 31.22 -13.56 15.14
C GLY A 321 31.62 -12.11 15.46
N LYS A 322 31.91 -11.33 14.41
CA LYS A 322 32.28 -9.91 14.55
C LYS A 322 31.20 -9.14 15.32
N GLY A 323 31.55 -8.54 16.45
CA GLY A 323 30.60 -7.81 17.31
C GLY A 323 29.47 -8.68 17.90
N GLY A 324 29.68 -10.00 17.99
CA GLY A 324 28.67 -10.94 18.49
C GLY A 324 27.53 -11.24 17.51
N GLN A 325 27.67 -10.86 16.24
CA GLN A 325 26.60 -10.99 15.25
C GLN A 325 26.12 -12.43 15.05
N ASN A 326 27.04 -13.41 14.98
CA ASN A 326 26.67 -14.80 14.69
C ASN A 326 25.82 -15.38 15.83
N ALA A 327 26.27 -15.19 17.07
CA ALA A 327 25.54 -15.59 18.28
C ALA A 327 24.19 -14.86 18.40
N ARG A 328 24.13 -13.56 18.09
CA ARG A 328 22.90 -12.75 18.16
C ARG A 328 21.85 -13.21 17.15
N LEU A 329 22.26 -13.47 15.92
CA LEU A 329 21.37 -14.00 14.88
C LEU A 329 20.90 -15.40 15.22
N ALA A 330 21.77 -16.28 15.72
CA ALA A 330 21.39 -17.60 16.20
C ALA A 330 20.35 -17.49 17.33
N ALA A 331 20.60 -16.65 18.33
CA ALA A 331 19.67 -16.43 19.44
C ALA A 331 18.31 -15.87 18.98
N LYS A 332 18.31 -14.91 18.05
CA LYS A 332 17.09 -14.35 17.46
C LYS A 332 16.29 -15.39 16.68
N LEU A 333 16.97 -16.29 15.97
CA LEU A 333 16.36 -17.32 15.14
C LEU A 333 15.77 -18.45 15.98
N THR A 334 16.53 -18.97 16.95
CA THR A 334 16.10 -20.08 17.80
C THR A 334 15.18 -19.63 18.92
N GLY A 335 15.25 -18.36 19.32
CA GLY A 335 14.57 -17.84 20.51
C GLY A 335 15.23 -18.26 21.82
N TRP A 336 16.46 -18.77 21.78
CA TRP A 336 17.25 -19.18 22.95
C TRP A 336 18.42 -18.22 23.18
N LYS A 337 18.74 -17.95 24.44
CA LYS A 337 20.00 -17.28 24.81
C LYS A 337 21.14 -18.28 24.64
N VAL A 338 22.20 -17.87 23.95
CA VAL A 338 23.33 -18.71 23.60
C VAL A 338 24.60 -18.18 24.27
N ASP A 339 25.04 -18.82 25.36
CA ASP A 339 26.31 -18.54 26.05
C ASP A 339 27.41 -19.44 25.47
N ILE A 340 28.32 -18.86 24.68
CA ILE A 340 29.36 -19.63 23.99
C ILE A 340 30.63 -19.67 24.85
N LYS A 341 31.13 -20.87 25.11
CA LYS A 341 32.35 -21.12 25.88
C LYS A 341 33.35 -21.98 25.08
N PRO A 342 34.66 -21.73 25.23
CA PRO A 342 35.66 -22.67 24.74
C PRO A 342 35.63 -23.92 25.62
N LEU A 343 35.60 -25.10 25.02
CA LEU A 343 35.89 -26.34 25.74
C LEU A 343 37.41 -26.38 25.97
N LEU A 344 37.83 -26.23 27.21
CA LEU A 344 39.22 -26.42 27.62
C LEU A 344 39.38 -27.89 27.98
N GLU A 345 40.43 -28.54 27.45
CA GLU A 345 40.77 -29.94 27.73
C GLU A 345 40.91 -30.23 29.23
#